data_AF-A0A6V7KAN5-F1
#
_entry.id   AF-A0A6V7KAN5-F1
#
_cell.length_a   1.000
_cell.length_b   1.000
_cell.length_c   1.000
_cell.angle_alpha   90.00
_cell.angle_beta   90.00
_cell.angle_gamma   90.00
#
_symmetry.space_group_name_H-M   'P 1'
#
loop_
_entity.id
_entity.type
_entity.pdbx_description
1 polymer ?
#
loop_
_entity_poly.entity_id
_entity_poly.type
_entity_poly.pdbx_seq_one_letter_code
_entity_poly.pdbx_strand_id
1 'polypeptide(L)' 'QENVNLIHSKKSLKTELVGSWTVEVGDLDQAVHLWQYTGGYEAVDRAQQTLSQDE' A
#
# COMPACT_ATOMS: atom_id res chain seq x y z
N GLN A 1 -7.99 -5.78 4.11
CA GLN A 1 -6.91 -6.71 3.72
C GLN A 1 -6.79 -6.91 2.20
N GLU A 2 -7.86 -6.75 1.41
CA GLU A 2 -7.83 -6.95 -0.05
C GLU A 2 -6.78 -6.09 -0.78
N ASN A 3 -6.66 -4.81 -0.42
CA ASN A 3 -5.63 -3.92 -0.96
C ASN A 3 -4.20 -4.44 -0.75
N VAL A 4 -3.91 -5.01 0.42
CA VAL A 4 -2.57 -5.58 0.73
C VAL A 4 -2.25 -6.75 -0.20
N ASN A 5 -3.23 -7.63 -0.45
CA ASN A 5 -3.06 -8.75 -1.37
C ASN A 5 -2.89 -8.29 -2.81
N LEU A 6 -3.57 -7.20 -3.20
CA LEU A 6 -3.48 -6.61 -4.54
C LEU A 6 -2.08 -6.02 -4.80
N ILE A 7 -1.51 -5.32 -3.83
CA ILE A 7 -0.12 -4.82 -3.90
C ILE A 7 0.88 -5.98 -3.91
N HIS A 8 0.70 -6.99 -3.06
CA HIS A 8 1.57 -8.18 -3.05
C HIS A 8 1.53 -8.97 -4.36
N SER A 9 0.38 -9.01 -5.04
CA SER A 9 0.24 -9.64 -6.36
C SER A 9 1.03 -8.90 -7.44
N LYS A 10 1.11 -7.56 -7.34
CA LYS A 10 1.88 -6.69 -8.25
C LYS A 10 3.35 -6.61 -7.85
N LYS A 11 4.05 -7.76 -7.92
CA LYS A 11 5.50 -7.95 -7.65
C LYS A 11 6.45 -7.05 -8.47
N SER A 12 5.94 -6.35 -9.48
CA SER A 12 6.65 -5.36 -10.30
C SER A 12 6.84 -4.03 -9.57
N LEU A 13 5.98 -3.72 -8.61
CA LEU A 13 6.14 -2.60 -7.71
C LEU A 13 7.13 -3.05 -6.63
N LYS A 14 8.33 -2.46 -6.63
CA LYS A 14 9.35 -2.69 -5.60
C LYS A 14 8.91 -2.08 -4.27
N THR A 15 7.90 -2.68 -3.67
CA THR A 15 7.19 -2.16 -2.50
C THR A 15 7.16 -3.22 -1.43
N GLU A 16 7.67 -2.88 -0.26
CA GLU A 16 7.65 -3.75 0.91
C GLU A 16 6.63 -3.21 1.91
N LEU A 17 5.75 -4.08 2.41
CA LEU A 17 4.83 -3.73 3.48
C LEU A 17 5.63 -3.62 4.78
N VAL A 18 5.78 -2.40 5.29
CA VAL A 18 6.50 -2.12 6.55
C VAL A 18 5.60 -2.44 7.74
N GLY A 19 4.30 -2.21 7.60
CA GLY A 19 3.34 -2.55 8.64
C GLY A 19 1.90 -2.30 8.24
N SER A 20 1.00 -3.00 8.91
CA SER A 20 -0.44 -2.89 8.77
C SER A 20 -1.03 -2.86 10.18
N TRP A 21 -1.68 -1.77 10.52
CA TRP A 21 -2.29 -1.58 11.84
C TRP A 21 -3.77 -1.23 11.66
N THR A 22 -4.58 -1.69 12.61
CA THR A 22 -5.98 -1.29 12.73
C THR A 22 -6.10 -0.36 13.93
N VAL A 23 -6.89 0.70 13.80
CA VAL A 23 -7.11 1.65 14.90
C VAL A 23 -8.04 1.03 15.94
N GLU A 24 -7.52 0.77 17.14
CA GLU A 24 -8.29 0.25 18.28
C GLU A 24 -8.75 1.35 19.26
N VAL A 25 -8.13 2.53 19.24
CA VAL A 25 -8.51 3.66 20.11
C VAL A 25 -8.54 4.94 19.29
N GLY A 26 -9.73 5.54 19.14
CA GLY A 26 -9.98 6.70 18.28
C GLY A 26 -11.11 6.45 17.29
N ASP A 27 -10.84 6.65 16.00
CA ASP A 27 -11.77 6.32 14.90
C ASP A 27 -11.70 4.81 14.61
N LEU A 28 -12.62 4.08 15.23
CA LEU A 28 -12.75 2.63 15.07
C LEU A 28 -13.16 2.32 13.62
N ASP A 29 -12.67 1.19 13.09
CA ASP A 29 -12.84 0.73 11.69
C ASP A 29 -11.85 1.31 10.66
N GLN A 30 -10.90 2.15 11.08
CA GLN A 30 -9.82 2.62 10.19
C GLN A 30 -8.65 1.62 10.13
N ALA A 31 -8.25 1.24 8.90
CA ALA A 31 -7.03 0.47 8.64
C ALA A 31 -5.92 1.38 8.06
N VAL A 32 -4.73 1.31 8.64
CA VAL A 32 -3.55 2.07 8.19
C VAL A 32 -2.49 1.11 7.71
N HIS A 33 -2.01 1.33 6.48
CA HIS A 33 -0.95 0.55 5.86
C HIS A 33 0.26 1.44 5.54
N LEU A 34 1.45 1.04 5.97
CA LEU A 34 2.70 1.74 5.66
C LEU A 34 3.53 0.92 4.68
N TRP A 35 3.91 1.56 3.59
CA TRP A 35 4.62 0.94 2.48
C TRP A 35 5.97 1.62 2.27
N GLN A 36 7.02 0.82 2.09
CA GLN A 36 8.34 1.28 1.69
C GLN A 36 8.54 1.02 0.21
N TYR A 37 8.85 2.06 -0.55
CA TYR A 37 9.11 1.97 -1.98
C TYR A 37 10.62 1.99 -2.22
N THR A 38 11.20 0.89 -2.68
CA THR A 38 12.64 0.79 -3.01
C THR A 38 12.88 1.16 -4.48
N GLY A 39 12.87 2.47 -4.75
CA GLY A 39 13.09 3.00 -6.10
C GLY A 39 12.96 4.51 -6.25
N GLY A 40 13.03 5.26 -5.14
CA GLY A 40 12.82 6.72 -5.14
C GLY A 40 11.38 7.13 -5.43
N TYR A 41 11.19 8.42 -5.72
CA TYR A 41 9.85 9.02 -5.92
C TYR A 41 9.11 8.44 -7.14
N GLU A 42 9.84 8.03 -8.18
CA GLU A 42 9.25 7.43 -9.38
C GLU A 42 8.53 6.09 -9.10
N ALA A 43 8.98 5.33 -8.11
CA ALA A 43 8.33 4.09 -7.72
C ALA A 43 6.99 4.35 -7.01
N VAL A 44 6.90 5.45 -6.25
CA VAL A 44 5.66 5.89 -5.60
C VAL A 44 4.65 6.33 -6.67
N ASP A 45 5.08 7.14 -7.63
CA ASP A 45 4.21 7.66 -8.69
C ASP A 45 3.63 6.53 -9.56
N ARG A 46 4.46 5.56 -9.96
CA ARG A 46 4.02 4.36 -10.69
C ARG A 46 3.03 3.52 -9.87
N ALA A 47 3.25 3.39 -8.56
CA ALA A 47 2.34 2.64 -7.70
C ALA A 47 0.99 3.35 -7.59
N GLN A 48 0.96 4.66 -7.40
CA GLN A 48 -0.27 5.45 -7.33
C GLN A 48 -1.06 5.36 -8.64
N GLN A 49 -0.42 5.51 -9.81
CA GLN A 49 -1.08 5.34 -11.11
C GLN A 49 -1.65 3.93 -11.30
N THR A 50 -0.89 2.91 -10.90
CA THR A 50 -1.28 1.50 -11.03
C THR A 50 -2.41 1.12 -10.07
N LEU A 51 -2.53 1.79 -8.93
CA LEU A 51 -3.61 1.59 -7.96
C LEU A 51 -4.87 2.35 -8.37
N SER A 52 -4.72 3.57 -8.89
CA SER A 52 -5.85 4.39 -9.36
C SER A 52 -6.53 3.85 -10.62
N GLN A 53 -5.84 3.06 -11.46
CA GLN A 53 -6.45 2.41 -12.63
C GLN A 53 -7.21 1.11 -12.30
N ASP A 54 -7.05 0.57 -11.10
CA ASP A 54 -7.70 -0.65 -10.64
C ASP A 54 -8.97 -0.37 -9.79
N GLU A 55 -9.36 0.90 -9.64
CA GLU A 55 -10.67 1.32 -9.07
C GLU A 55 -11.81 1.32 -10.10
#